data_AF-A0A958HKY3-F1
#
_entry.id   AF-A0A958HKY3-F1
#
_cell.length_a   1.000
_cell.length_b   1.000
_cell.length_c   1.000
_cell.angle_alpha   90.00
_cell.angle_beta   90.00
_cell.angle_gamma   90.00
#
_symmetry.space_group_name_H-M   'P 1'
#
loop_
_entity.id
_entity.type
_entity.pdbx_description
1 polymer ?
#
loop_
_entity_poly.entity_id
_entity_poly.type
_entity_poly.pdbx_seq_one_letter_code
_entity_poly.pdbx_strand_id
1 'polypeptide(L)'
;MQNDLTVSELEAQLDNFDAALRAAALTELVRRWQAGELTLPLQRDVANMHCHTFFSYNAYGYSPSGLAWLARKNGYRLMGIVDFDVLDAVDEFLDACDLVGVRGSAGIETRIFVPEFATREINSPGEPGIDYHMGIGFTSSAVPPEASGILADMRERARQRNLDIIQRVNAYLDPVCIDYERDVLPLTPAGTATERHIVLAYVQASERSAPDVAAFWANKLALHATEVTALLQQPAKFQNLVRTRLMKRGGV
;
A
#
# COMPACT_ATOMS: atom_id res chain seq x y z
N MET A 1 6.72 -17.67 -31.69
CA MET A 1 5.32 -17.36 -31.35
C MET A 1 5.35 -16.63 -30.02
N GLN A 2 5.19 -15.31 -30.02
CA GLN A 2 4.89 -14.59 -28.78
C GLN A 2 3.49 -15.02 -28.37
N ASN A 3 3.36 -15.60 -27.19
CA ASN A 3 2.06 -16.01 -26.66
C ASN A 3 1.26 -14.73 -26.42
N ASP A 4 0.16 -14.53 -27.14
CA ASP A 4 -0.65 -13.33 -27.00
C ASP A 4 -1.40 -13.39 -25.66
N LEU A 5 -1.08 -12.47 -24.76
CA LEU A 5 -1.67 -12.45 -23.41
C LEU A 5 -3.14 -12.09 -23.49
N THR A 6 -3.95 -12.70 -22.63
CA THR A 6 -5.34 -12.32 -22.43
C THR A 6 -5.43 -10.96 -21.72
N VAL A 7 -6.59 -10.30 -21.80
CA VAL A 7 -6.85 -9.04 -21.08
C VAL A 7 -6.65 -9.21 -19.58
N SER A 8 -7.09 -10.34 -19.01
CA SER A 8 -6.94 -10.60 -17.58
C SER A 8 -5.48 -10.77 -17.17
N GLU A 9 -4.64 -11.36 -18.02
CA GLU A 9 -3.20 -11.50 -17.75
C GLU A 9 -2.48 -10.16 -17.85
N LEU A 10 -2.84 -9.32 -18.83
CA LEU A 10 -2.34 -7.95 -18.93
C LEU A 10 -2.76 -7.12 -17.72
N GLU A 11 -4.03 -7.20 -17.29
CA GLU A 11 -4.51 -6.51 -16.10
C GLU A 11 -3.76 -6.97 -14.83
N ALA A 12 -3.47 -8.26 -14.70
CA ALA A 12 -2.66 -8.75 -13.59
C ALA A 12 -1.20 -8.25 -13.64
N GLN A 13 -0.63 -8.07 -14.84
CA GLN A 13 0.72 -7.52 -14.99
C GLN A 13 0.83 -6.04 -14.62
N LEU A 14 -0.28 -5.29 -14.64
CA LEU A 14 -0.29 -3.90 -14.19
C LEU A 14 0.12 -3.75 -12.72
N ASP A 15 -0.04 -4.78 -11.90
CA ASP A 15 0.31 -4.74 -10.47
C ASP A 15 1.62 -5.46 -10.14
N ASN A 16 2.41 -5.82 -11.17
CA ASN A 16 3.74 -6.40 -10.99
C ASN A 16 4.73 -5.34 -10.48
N PHE A 17 5.73 -5.71 -9.66
CA PHE A 17 6.76 -4.78 -9.18
C PHE A 17 7.75 -4.35 -10.28
N ASP A 18 7.87 -5.10 -11.38
CA ASP A 18 8.64 -4.71 -12.55
C ASP A 18 7.91 -3.62 -13.36
N ALA A 19 8.49 -2.41 -13.38
CA ALA A 19 7.96 -1.26 -14.09
C ALA A 19 7.85 -1.48 -15.61
N ALA A 20 8.77 -2.24 -16.21
CA ALA A 20 8.74 -2.53 -17.63
C ALA A 20 7.56 -3.45 -17.99
N LEU A 21 7.26 -4.44 -17.15
CA LEU A 21 6.08 -5.29 -17.31
C LEU A 21 4.79 -4.49 -17.20
N ARG A 22 4.68 -3.61 -16.20
CA ARG A 22 3.51 -2.73 -16.05
C ARG A 22 3.30 -1.84 -17.28
N ALA A 23 4.36 -1.17 -17.75
CA ALA A 23 4.30 -0.27 -18.90
C ALA A 23 3.92 -1.00 -20.21
N ALA A 24 4.50 -2.17 -20.44
CA ALA A 24 4.17 -3.00 -21.60
C ALA A 24 2.70 -3.46 -21.56
N ALA A 25 2.23 -3.91 -20.40
CA ALA A 25 0.85 -4.35 -20.22
C ALA A 25 -0.16 -3.21 -20.43
N LEU A 26 0.11 -2.03 -19.86
CA LEU A 26 -0.74 -0.85 -20.04
C LEU A 26 -0.81 -0.41 -21.51
N THR A 27 0.33 -0.39 -22.18
CA THR A 27 0.41 -0.03 -23.61
C THR A 27 -0.43 -0.97 -24.46
N GLU A 28 -0.36 -2.29 -24.23
CA GLU A 28 -1.14 -3.26 -24.98
C GLU A 28 -2.64 -3.16 -24.66
N LEU A 29 -3.03 -2.95 -23.40
CA LEU A 29 -4.43 -2.72 -23.02
C LEU A 29 -5.02 -1.49 -23.74
N VAL A 30 -4.24 -0.40 -23.80
CA VAL A 30 -4.65 0.82 -24.50
C VAL A 30 -4.74 0.60 -26.00
N ARG A 31 -3.79 -0.13 -26.61
CA ARG A 31 -3.84 -0.51 -28.03
C ARG A 31 -5.13 -1.27 -28.35
N ARG A 32 -5.46 -2.30 -27.55
CA ARG A 32 -6.69 -3.11 -27.74
C ARG A 32 -7.95 -2.28 -27.60
N TRP A 33 -7.99 -1.40 -26.61
CA TRP A 33 -9.10 -0.48 -26.42
C TRP A 33 -9.27 0.46 -27.62
N GLN A 34 -8.19 1.06 -28.13
CA GLN A 34 -8.21 1.94 -29.30
C GLN A 34 -8.58 1.20 -30.60
N ALA A 35 -8.21 -0.08 -30.71
CA ALA A 35 -8.58 -0.95 -31.83
C ALA A 35 -10.05 -1.43 -31.79
N GLY A 36 -10.78 -1.12 -30.71
CA GLY A 36 -12.17 -1.57 -30.51
C GLY A 36 -12.29 -3.02 -30.04
N GLU A 37 -11.18 -3.65 -29.64
CA GLU A 37 -11.14 -5.00 -29.10
C GLU A 37 -11.66 -5.05 -27.64
N LEU A 38 -11.64 -3.90 -26.93
CA LEU A 38 -12.17 -3.74 -25.58
C LEU A 38 -13.28 -2.68 -25.54
N THR A 39 -14.45 -3.06 -25.04
CA THR A 39 -15.52 -2.11 -24.74
C THR A 39 -15.41 -1.63 -23.30
N LEU A 40 -15.07 -0.36 -23.12
CA LEU A 40 -15.00 0.30 -21.81
C LEU A 40 -16.14 1.30 -21.64
N PRO A 41 -16.62 1.55 -20.41
CA PRO A 41 -17.68 2.52 -20.18
C PRO A 41 -17.23 3.95 -20.52
N LEU A 42 -18.21 4.80 -20.86
CA LEU A 42 -17.98 6.23 -20.98
C LEU A 42 -17.55 6.82 -19.62
N GLN A 43 -16.74 7.87 -19.67
CA GLN A 43 -16.38 8.60 -18.47
C GLN A 43 -17.60 9.26 -17.81
N ARG A 44 -17.60 9.24 -16.49
CA ARG A 44 -18.59 9.82 -15.59
C ARG A 44 -17.89 10.76 -14.63
N ASP A 45 -18.63 11.73 -14.09
CA ASP A 45 -18.12 12.68 -13.09
C ASP A 45 -17.96 12.03 -11.70
N VAL A 46 -17.07 11.05 -11.63
CA VAL A 46 -16.62 10.38 -10.41
C VAL A 46 -15.19 10.80 -10.13
N ALA A 47 -14.92 11.13 -8.87
CA ALA A 47 -13.61 11.49 -8.36
C ALA A 47 -13.23 10.55 -7.22
N ASN A 48 -12.05 9.95 -7.30
CA ASN A 48 -11.40 9.28 -6.18
C ASN A 48 -9.98 9.83 -6.03
N MET A 49 -9.82 10.84 -5.18
CA MET A 49 -8.62 11.69 -5.15
C MET A 49 -7.59 11.26 -4.08
N HIS A 50 -7.88 10.23 -3.31
CA HIS A 50 -7.03 9.75 -2.21
C HIS A 50 -6.91 8.22 -2.28
N CYS A 51 -6.10 7.75 -3.22
CA CYS A 51 -5.68 6.37 -3.28
C CYS A 51 -4.22 6.24 -2.85
N HIS A 52 -3.86 5.11 -2.26
CA HIS A 52 -2.46 4.72 -2.12
C HIS A 52 -2.11 3.70 -3.20
N THR A 53 -0.88 3.72 -3.68
CA THR A 53 -0.28 2.66 -4.51
C THR A 53 0.49 1.69 -3.62
N PHE A 54 1.06 0.64 -4.22
CA PHE A 54 1.97 -0.26 -3.51
C PHE A 54 3.31 0.38 -3.11
N PHE A 55 3.61 1.62 -3.53
CA PHE A 55 4.88 2.28 -3.18
C PHE A 55 4.88 2.73 -1.73
N SER A 56 3.70 3.10 -1.20
CA SER A 56 3.45 3.02 0.23
C SER A 56 2.74 1.73 0.58
N TYR A 57 1.42 1.64 0.47
CA TYR A 57 0.66 0.43 0.73
C TYR A 57 -0.73 0.48 0.08
N ASN A 58 -1.07 -0.55 -0.68
CA ASN A 58 -2.42 -0.79 -1.16
C ASN A 58 -2.86 -2.21 -0.79
N ALA A 59 -4.00 -2.36 -0.12
CA ALA A 59 -4.50 -3.67 0.35
C ALA A 59 -4.84 -4.64 -0.80
N TYR A 60 -5.10 -4.10 -2.00
CA TYR A 60 -5.38 -4.86 -3.21
C TYR A 60 -4.15 -5.01 -4.11
N GLY A 61 -3.01 -4.44 -3.71
CA GLY A 61 -1.75 -4.52 -4.47
C GLY A 61 -1.67 -3.57 -5.66
N TYR A 62 -2.58 -2.59 -5.78
CA TYR A 62 -2.59 -1.72 -6.96
C TYR A 62 -1.31 -0.89 -7.10
N SER A 63 -0.76 -0.92 -8.31
CA SER A 63 0.33 -0.04 -8.75
C SER A 63 -0.20 1.33 -9.21
N PRO A 64 0.69 2.28 -9.55
CA PRO A 64 0.30 3.52 -10.22
C PRO A 64 -0.47 3.26 -11.54
N SER A 65 0.09 2.43 -12.43
CA SER A 65 -0.54 2.07 -13.70
C SER A 65 -1.86 1.31 -13.52
N GLY A 66 -1.92 0.43 -12.52
CA GLY A 66 -3.11 -0.35 -12.16
C GLY A 66 -4.27 0.55 -11.73
N LEU A 67 -4.02 1.57 -10.90
CA LEU A 67 -5.05 2.55 -10.51
C LEU A 67 -5.53 3.39 -11.69
N ALA A 68 -4.64 3.84 -12.58
CA ALA A 68 -5.02 4.59 -13.76
C ALA A 68 -5.92 3.75 -14.70
N TRP A 69 -5.54 2.50 -14.95
CA TRP A 69 -6.36 1.56 -15.73
C TRP A 69 -7.69 1.25 -15.03
N LEU A 70 -7.69 1.04 -13.71
CA LEU A 70 -8.90 0.81 -12.94
C LEU A 70 -9.89 1.98 -13.08
N ALA A 71 -9.39 3.22 -13.02
CA ALA A 71 -10.19 4.42 -13.25
C ALA A 71 -10.83 4.39 -14.64
N ARG A 72 -10.04 4.12 -15.68
CA ARG A 72 -10.50 4.00 -17.07
C ARG A 72 -11.56 2.90 -17.22
N LYS A 73 -11.32 1.70 -16.68
CA LYS A 73 -12.23 0.55 -16.73
C LYS A 73 -13.57 0.81 -16.04
N ASN A 74 -13.59 1.66 -15.01
CA ASN A 74 -14.80 2.02 -14.27
C ASN A 74 -15.44 3.35 -14.76
N GLY A 75 -14.85 4.00 -15.76
CA GLY A 75 -15.30 5.28 -16.28
C GLY A 75 -15.18 6.43 -15.29
N TYR A 76 -14.16 6.44 -14.43
CA TYR A 76 -13.90 7.55 -13.53
C TYR A 76 -13.19 8.68 -14.28
N ARG A 77 -13.62 9.92 -14.03
CA ARG A 77 -13.03 11.09 -14.67
C ARG A 77 -11.78 11.58 -13.93
N LEU A 78 -11.76 11.46 -12.60
CA LEU A 78 -10.65 11.93 -11.77
C LEU A 78 -10.17 10.83 -10.82
N MET A 79 -8.85 10.67 -10.74
CA MET A 79 -8.16 9.75 -9.84
C MET A 79 -6.94 10.45 -9.23
N GLY A 80 -6.68 10.26 -7.94
CA GLY A 80 -5.52 10.82 -7.28
C GLY A 80 -4.78 9.79 -6.43
N ILE A 81 -3.45 9.86 -6.43
CA ILE A 81 -2.59 9.08 -5.53
C ILE A 81 -2.01 9.97 -4.44
N VAL A 82 -1.87 9.43 -3.23
CA VAL A 82 -1.33 10.11 -2.06
C VAL A 82 -0.52 9.11 -1.23
N ASP A 83 0.69 8.78 -1.67
CA ASP A 83 1.50 7.75 -0.98
C ASP A 83 2.17 8.28 0.29
N PHE A 84 2.40 7.38 1.25
CA PHE A 84 3.01 7.72 2.53
C PHE A 84 4.52 7.94 2.41
N ASP A 85 4.98 9.15 2.76
CA ASP A 85 6.40 9.51 2.88
C ASP A 85 7.24 9.31 1.59
N VAL A 86 6.60 9.17 0.42
CA VAL A 86 7.26 8.90 -0.87
C VAL A 86 6.61 9.61 -2.05
N LEU A 87 7.39 9.80 -3.12
CA LEU A 87 6.95 10.33 -4.42
C LEU A 87 7.23 9.36 -5.58
N ASP A 88 7.70 8.15 -5.29
CA ASP A 88 8.19 7.16 -6.25
C ASP A 88 7.13 6.76 -7.31
N ALA A 89 5.84 6.90 -6.98
CA ALA A 89 4.73 6.60 -7.87
C ALA A 89 4.34 7.74 -8.84
N VAL A 90 4.83 8.97 -8.62
CA VAL A 90 4.27 10.18 -9.25
C VAL A 90 4.38 10.15 -10.78
N ASP A 91 5.58 9.94 -11.31
CA ASP A 91 5.80 9.99 -12.76
C ASP A 91 4.99 8.89 -13.47
N GLU A 92 5.07 7.64 -12.98
CA GLU A 92 4.33 6.52 -13.56
C GLU A 92 2.81 6.76 -13.54
N PHE A 93 2.27 7.26 -12.42
CA PHE A 93 0.84 7.50 -12.29
C PHE A 93 0.32 8.55 -13.28
N LEU A 94 1.04 9.68 -13.39
CA LEU A 94 0.64 10.78 -14.26
C LEU A 94 0.75 10.38 -15.73
N ASP A 95 1.85 9.71 -16.13
CA ASP A 95 2.03 9.18 -17.48
C ASP A 95 0.93 8.15 -17.83
N ALA A 96 0.62 7.24 -16.91
CA ALA A 96 -0.44 6.26 -17.10
C ALA A 96 -1.82 6.94 -17.21
N CYS A 97 -2.09 7.97 -16.39
CA CYS A 97 -3.32 8.75 -16.44
C CYS A 97 -3.47 9.46 -17.80
N ASP A 98 -2.41 10.07 -18.31
CA ASP A 98 -2.42 10.71 -19.63
C ASP A 98 -2.69 9.69 -20.74
N LEU A 99 -1.99 8.55 -20.70
CA LEU A 99 -2.14 7.48 -21.68
C LEU A 99 -3.57 6.91 -21.71
N VAL A 100 -4.18 6.72 -20.54
CA VAL A 100 -5.56 6.23 -20.41
C VAL A 100 -6.56 7.37 -20.31
N GLY A 101 -6.20 8.62 -20.62
CA GLY A 101 -7.08 9.80 -20.61
C GLY A 101 -7.89 10.04 -19.33
N VAL A 102 -7.34 9.74 -18.15
CA VAL A 102 -7.91 10.02 -16.82
C VAL A 102 -7.25 11.27 -16.25
N ARG A 103 -7.99 12.12 -15.54
CA ARG A 103 -7.40 13.32 -14.91
C ARG A 103 -6.74 12.92 -13.59
N GLY A 104 -5.43 12.74 -13.63
CA GLY A 104 -4.59 12.38 -12.50
C GLY A 104 -4.21 13.57 -11.61
N SER A 105 -4.07 13.34 -10.30
CA SER A 105 -3.29 14.20 -9.40
C SER A 105 -2.40 13.36 -8.49
N ALA A 106 -1.21 13.82 -8.18
CA ALA A 106 -0.33 13.14 -7.24
C ALA A 106 -0.04 13.98 -6.00
N GLY A 107 0.08 13.28 -4.88
CA GLY A 107 0.28 13.81 -3.55
C GLY A 107 1.15 12.91 -2.70
N ILE A 108 1.51 13.43 -1.53
CA ILE A 108 2.20 12.71 -0.47
C ILE A 108 1.41 12.93 0.83
N GLU A 109 1.28 11.87 1.62
CA GLU A 109 0.75 11.93 2.98
C GLU A 109 1.88 11.61 3.96
N THR A 110 1.99 12.37 5.03
CA THR A 110 2.94 12.10 6.10
C THR A 110 2.28 12.28 7.46
N ARG A 111 2.99 11.88 8.51
CA ARG A 111 2.53 12.04 9.89
C ARG A 111 3.33 13.15 10.56
N ILE A 112 2.62 14.17 11.04
CA ILE A 112 3.21 15.25 11.82
C ILE A 112 2.67 15.24 13.24
N PHE A 113 3.41 15.87 14.15
CA PHE A 113 2.92 16.19 15.49
C PHE A 113 2.62 17.69 15.58
N VAL A 114 1.43 18.03 16.04
CA VAL A 114 0.97 19.42 16.20
C VAL A 114 0.87 19.73 17.70
N PRO A 115 1.87 20.42 18.29
CA PRO A 115 1.96 20.62 19.74
C PRO A 115 0.73 21.29 20.37
N GLU A 116 0.11 22.22 19.64
CA GLU A 116 -1.09 22.95 20.06
C GLU A 116 -2.29 22.02 20.26
N PHE A 117 -2.26 20.85 19.64
CA PHE A 117 -3.28 19.81 19.71
C PHE A 117 -2.79 18.53 20.41
N ALA A 118 -1.72 18.60 21.21
CA ALA A 118 -1.12 17.44 21.88
C ALA A 118 -2.10 16.59 22.72
N THR A 119 -3.24 17.16 23.14
CA THR A 119 -4.27 16.47 23.93
C THR A 119 -5.51 16.09 23.13
N ARG A 120 -5.55 16.38 21.83
CA ARG A 120 -6.72 16.19 20.97
C ARG A 120 -6.42 15.20 19.85
N GLU A 121 -7.37 14.34 19.59
CA GLU A 121 -7.37 13.54 18.36
C GLU A 121 -7.81 14.42 17.19
N ILE A 122 -7.04 14.41 16.09
CA ILE A 122 -7.28 15.23 14.90
C ILE A 122 -7.88 14.35 13.80
N ASN A 123 -7.03 13.61 13.09
CA ASN A 123 -7.42 12.65 12.05
C ASN A 123 -6.65 11.32 12.18
N SER A 124 -5.82 11.15 13.22
CA SER A 124 -5.13 9.90 13.55
C SER A 124 -5.77 9.20 14.75
N PRO A 125 -6.58 8.15 14.55
CA PRO A 125 -7.34 7.52 15.62
C PRO A 125 -6.48 6.99 16.77
N GLY A 126 -6.80 7.38 18.00
CA GLY A 126 -6.10 6.97 19.22
C GLY A 126 -4.75 7.66 19.48
N GLU A 127 -4.37 8.63 18.65
CA GLU A 127 -3.05 9.26 18.66
C GLU A 127 -3.18 10.80 18.81
N PRO A 128 -3.38 11.32 20.04
CA PRO A 128 -3.50 12.75 20.29
C PRO A 128 -2.29 13.55 19.78
N GLY A 129 -2.56 14.69 19.14
CA GLY A 129 -1.55 15.56 18.54
C GLY A 129 -0.97 15.07 17.22
N ILE A 130 -1.29 13.86 16.76
CA ILE A 130 -0.84 13.35 15.46
C ILE A 130 -1.84 13.75 14.38
N ASP A 131 -1.31 14.34 13.29
CA ASP A 131 -2.05 14.71 12.08
C ASP A 131 -1.46 13.97 10.87
N TYR A 132 -2.33 13.40 10.05
CA TYR A 132 -2.01 13.02 8.67
C TYR A 132 -2.02 14.27 7.81
N HIS A 133 -0.84 14.72 7.45
CA HIS A 133 -0.63 15.94 6.69
C HIS A 133 -0.36 15.61 5.23
N MET A 134 -1.08 16.28 4.33
CA MET A 134 -0.98 16.01 2.90
C MET A 134 -0.47 17.22 2.11
N GLY A 135 0.42 16.94 1.16
CA GLY A 135 0.70 17.83 0.04
C GLY A 135 0.11 17.24 -1.24
N ILE A 136 -0.48 18.07 -2.10
CA ILE A 136 -1.02 17.65 -3.40
C ILE A 136 -0.59 18.61 -4.50
N GLY A 137 -0.45 18.10 -5.72
CA GLY A 137 -0.03 18.88 -6.90
C GLY A 137 1.42 18.63 -7.31
N PHE A 138 1.98 17.49 -6.92
CA PHE A 138 3.29 17.06 -7.40
C PHE A 138 3.18 16.64 -8.85
N THR A 139 4.08 17.17 -9.69
CA THR A 139 4.14 16.88 -11.12
C THR A 139 5.34 16.02 -11.50
N SER A 140 6.18 15.65 -10.53
CA SER A 140 7.29 14.73 -10.75
C SER A 140 7.69 14.00 -9.46
N SER A 141 8.29 12.82 -9.59
CA SER A 141 8.95 12.11 -8.49
C SER A 141 10.27 12.79 -8.04
N ALA A 142 10.80 13.71 -8.86
CA ALA A 142 12.05 14.41 -8.57
C ALA A 142 11.92 15.30 -7.33
N VAL A 143 12.72 15.00 -6.31
CA VAL A 143 12.78 15.78 -5.07
C VAL A 143 13.80 16.90 -5.21
N PRO A 144 13.41 18.17 -5.03
CA PRO A 144 14.36 19.28 -5.04
C PRO A 144 15.46 19.12 -3.96
N PRO A 145 16.70 19.57 -4.20
CA PRO A 145 17.80 19.44 -3.25
C PRO A 145 17.46 19.96 -1.85
N GLU A 146 16.73 21.06 -1.76
CA GLU A 146 16.28 21.69 -0.51
C GLU A 146 15.32 20.81 0.32
N ALA A 147 14.58 19.90 -0.32
CA ALA A 147 13.63 19.00 0.34
C ALA A 147 14.18 17.57 0.51
N SER A 148 15.27 17.23 -0.18
CA SER A 148 15.85 15.88 -0.18
C SER A 148 16.19 15.37 1.23
N GLY A 149 16.76 16.22 2.08
CA GLY A 149 17.09 15.90 3.46
C GLY A 149 15.86 15.62 4.33
N ILE A 150 14.75 16.31 4.06
CA ILE A 150 13.48 16.12 4.78
C ILE A 150 12.90 14.74 4.45
N LEU A 151 12.83 14.39 3.17
CA LEU A 151 12.28 13.10 2.75
C LEU A 151 13.15 11.93 3.22
N ALA A 152 14.48 12.09 3.20
CA ALA A 152 15.40 11.10 3.73
C ALA A 152 15.20 10.89 5.25
N ASP A 153 15.06 11.97 6.02
CA ASP A 153 14.78 11.90 7.46
C ASP A 153 13.42 11.24 7.75
N MET A 154 12.37 11.53 6.95
CA MET A 154 11.08 10.86 7.06
C MET A 154 11.20 9.35 6.88
N ARG A 155 11.91 8.90 5.82
CA ARG A 155 12.15 7.47 5.55
C ARG A 155 12.92 6.79 6.67
N GLU A 156 13.97 7.44 7.20
CA GLU A 156 14.76 6.86 8.28
C GLU A 156 13.96 6.73 9.57
N ARG A 157 13.16 7.75 9.93
CA ARG A 157 12.25 7.67 11.09
C ARG A 157 11.21 6.56 10.91
N ALA A 158 10.66 6.39 9.71
CA ALA A 158 9.73 5.30 9.42
C ALA A 158 10.39 3.94 9.60
N ARG A 159 11.60 3.76 9.07
CA ARG A 159 12.41 2.55 9.24
C ARG A 159 12.69 2.25 10.71
N GLN A 160 13.15 3.23 11.49
CA GLN A 160 13.43 3.03 12.91
C GLN A 160 12.17 2.60 13.68
N ARG A 161 11.02 3.27 13.44
CA ARG A 161 9.74 2.87 14.04
C ARG A 161 9.36 1.43 13.71
N ASN A 162 9.57 1.01 12.46
CA ASN A 162 9.28 -0.36 12.02
C ASN A 162 10.16 -1.38 12.75
N LEU A 163 11.47 -1.10 12.87
CA LEU A 163 12.41 -1.96 13.60
C LEU A 163 12.03 -2.10 15.07
N ASP A 164 11.65 -0.99 15.72
CA ASP A 164 11.21 -0.99 17.12
C ASP A 164 9.92 -1.83 17.32
N ILE A 165 8.98 -1.73 16.37
CA ILE A 165 7.75 -2.56 16.37
C ILE A 165 8.11 -4.03 16.21
N ILE A 166 8.96 -4.38 15.23
CA ILE A 166 9.35 -5.77 14.97
C ILE A 166 10.04 -6.38 16.18
N GLN A 167 10.90 -5.64 16.87
CA GLN A 167 11.58 -6.13 18.07
C GLN A 167 10.57 -6.55 19.15
N ARG A 168 9.58 -5.69 19.47
CA ARG A 168 8.55 -5.98 20.48
C ARG A 168 7.64 -7.12 20.05
N VAL A 169 7.18 -7.09 18.79
CA VAL A 169 6.23 -8.08 18.28
C VAL A 169 6.90 -9.45 18.11
N ASN A 170 8.17 -9.54 17.69
CA ASN A 170 8.92 -10.80 17.67
C ASN A 170 9.00 -11.43 19.05
N ALA A 171 9.30 -10.64 20.10
CA ALA A 171 9.36 -11.14 21.46
C ALA A 171 8.00 -11.71 21.93
N TYR A 172 6.90 -11.08 21.51
CA TYR A 172 5.56 -11.53 21.86
C TYR A 172 5.09 -12.72 21.04
N LEU A 173 5.41 -12.78 19.75
CA LEU A 173 4.96 -13.82 18.83
C LEU A 173 5.85 -15.07 18.81
N ASP A 174 6.88 -15.15 19.66
CA ASP A 174 7.74 -16.33 19.80
C ASP A 174 6.93 -17.65 19.80
N PRO A 175 7.34 -18.66 19.00
CA PRO A 175 8.56 -18.72 18.17
C PRO A 175 8.44 -18.08 16.76
N VAL A 176 7.31 -17.46 16.42
CA VAL A 176 7.14 -16.78 15.12
C VAL A 176 7.87 -15.44 15.16
N CYS A 177 8.88 -15.30 14.32
CA CYS A 177 9.66 -14.07 14.16
C CYS A 177 9.81 -13.69 12.69
N ILE A 178 10.02 -12.40 12.44
CA ILE A 178 10.36 -11.86 11.13
C ILE A 178 11.63 -11.00 11.22
N ASP A 179 12.31 -10.91 10.09
CA ASP A 179 13.44 -10.04 9.84
C ASP A 179 13.03 -8.92 8.86
N TYR A 180 13.42 -7.68 9.13
CA TYR A 180 12.92 -6.53 8.36
C TYR A 180 13.41 -6.58 6.92
N GLU A 181 14.69 -6.84 6.71
CA GLU A 181 15.33 -6.90 5.40
C GLU A 181 14.85 -8.10 4.58
N ARG A 182 14.76 -9.28 5.19
CA ARG A 182 14.40 -10.52 4.50
C ARG A 182 12.90 -10.66 4.26
N ASP A 183 12.07 -10.32 5.26
CA ASP A 183 10.65 -10.68 5.23
C ASP A 183 9.74 -9.47 4.96
N VAL A 184 10.19 -8.23 5.21
CA VAL A 184 9.34 -7.03 5.07
C VAL A 184 9.68 -6.22 3.83
N LEU A 185 10.96 -5.88 3.60
CA LEU A 185 11.35 -5.04 2.46
C LEU A 185 10.97 -5.64 1.09
N PRO A 186 11.01 -6.96 0.85
CA PRO A 186 10.57 -7.53 -0.43
C PRO A 186 9.07 -7.36 -0.72
N LEU A 187 8.27 -6.93 0.26
CA LEU A 187 6.83 -6.70 0.11
C LEU A 187 6.51 -5.30 -0.44
N THR A 188 7.52 -4.46 -0.71
CA THR A 188 7.38 -3.12 -1.29
C THR A 188 8.43 -2.93 -2.40
N PRO A 189 8.07 -2.29 -3.54
CA PRO A 189 9.00 -2.15 -4.67
C PRO A 189 10.16 -1.19 -4.40
N ALA A 190 10.02 -0.25 -3.46
CA ALA A 190 10.99 0.81 -3.20
C ALA A 190 11.54 0.82 -1.76
N GLY A 191 11.38 -0.29 -1.02
CA GLY A 191 11.88 -0.41 0.35
C GLY A 191 11.18 0.48 1.37
N THR A 192 10.04 1.09 1.02
CA THR A 192 9.27 1.97 1.92
C THR A 192 8.16 1.17 2.60
N ALA A 193 8.55 0.36 3.58
CA ALA A 193 7.59 -0.48 4.29
C ALA A 193 6.80 0.32 5.35
N THR A 194 5.50 0.04 5.39
CA THR A 194 4.58 0.46 6.48
C THR A 194 4.30 -0.68 7.46
N GLU A 195 3.68 -0.36 8.60
CA GLU A 195 3.15 -1.35 9.58
C GLU A 195 2.35 -2.48 8.92
N ARG A 196 1.66 -2.21 7.82
CA ARG A 196 0.82 -3.21 7.16
C ARG A 196 1.63 -4.31 6.45
N HIS A 197 2.83 -4.01 5.95
CA HIS A 197 3.74 -5.05 5.45
C HIS A 197 4.32 -5.88 6.57
N ILE A 198 4.59 -5.27 7.73
CA ILE A 198 5.05 -5.98 8.92
C ILE A 198 4.00 -7.01 9.34
N VAL A 199 2.72 -6.62 9.39
CA VAL A 199 1.61 -7.55 9.66
C VAL A 199 1.55 -8.66 8.61
N LEU A 200 1.62 -8.32 7.33
CA LEU A 200 1.62 -9.32 6.26
C LEU A 200 2.79 -10.32 6.43
N ALA A 201 3.99 -9.83 6.73
CA ALA A 201 5.15 -10.66 6.98
C ALA A 201 4.94 -11.61 8.18
N TYR A 202 4.32 -11.15 9.27
CA TYR A 202 3.98 -12.02 10.41
C TYR A 202 2.94 -13.08 10.07
N VAL A 203 1.91 -12.74 9.29
CA VAL A 203 0.92 -13.71 8.82
C VAL A 203 1.62 -14.79 7.99
N GLN A 204 2.42 -14.40 7.00
CA GLN A 204 3.17 -15.33 6.17
C GLN A 204 4.20 -16.15 6.96
N ALA A 205 4.85 -15.56 7.97
CA ALA A 205 5.78 -16.28 8.83
C ALA A 205 5.06 -17.33 9.67
N SER A 206 3.89 -17.00 10.23
CA SER A 206 3.09 -17.95 11.00
C SER A 206 2.66 -19.15 10.15
N GLU A 207 2.31 -18.95 8.87
CA GLU A 207 1.96 -20.02 7.94
C GLU A 207 3.14 -20.97 7.66
N ARG A 208 4.37 -20.47 7.73
CA ARG A 208 5.58 -21.27 7.50
C ARG A 208 6.06 -22.01 8.75
N SER A 209 5.91 -21.41 9.94
CA SER A 209 6.59 -21.89 11.15
C SER A 209 5.67 -22.37 12.26
N ALA A 210 4.38 -21.98 12.27
CA ALA A 210 3.45 -22.44 13.30
C ALA A 210 2.91 -23.84 12.95
N PRO A 211 2.96 -24.83 13.87
CA PRO A 211 2.38 -26.15 13.65
C PRO A 211 0.87 -26.10 13.39
N ASP A 212 0.17 -25.16 14.06
CA ASP A 212 -1.24 -24.85 13.85
C ASP A 212 -1.41 -23.33 13.91
N VAL A 213 -1.63 -22.73 12.74
CA VAL A 213 -1.77 -21.27 12.57
C VAL A 213 -2.99 -20.74 13.34
N ALA A 214 -4.11 -21.46 13.33
CA ALA A 214 -5.33 -21.01 13.99
C ALA A 214 -5.18 -21.06 15.52
N ALA A 215 -4.60 -22.13 16.05
CA ALA A 215 -4.33 -22.24 17.48
C ALA A 215 -3.28 -21.21 17.95
N PHE A 216 -2.24 -20.97 17.15
CA PHE A 216 -1.22 -19.96 17.43
C PHE A 216 -1.84 -18.57 17.58
N TRP A 217 -2.59 -18.12 16.56
CA TRP A 217 -3.22 -16.80 16.60
C TRP A 217 -4.35 -16.71 17.63
N ALA A 218 -5.08 -17.79 17.89
CA ALA A 218 -6.08 -17.82 18.96
C ALA A 218 -5.45 -17.56 20.32
N ASN A 219 -4.30 -18.18 20.60
CA ASN A 219 -3.54 -17.93 21.82
C ASN A 219 -3.00 -16.50 21.88
N LYS A 220 -2.30 -16.04 20.83
CA LYS A 220 -1.65 -14.72 20.81
C LYS A 220 -2.64 -13.54 20.74
N LEU A 221 -3.85 -13.74 20.23
CA LEU A 221 -4.88 -12.69 20.17
C LEU A 221 -5.95 -12.81 21.26
N ALA A 222 -5.85 -13.83 22.13
CA ALA A 222 -6.85 -14.19 23.13
C ALA A 222 -8.26 -14.34 22.54
N LEU A 223 -8.37 -15.10 21.44
CA LEU A 223 -9.61 -15.40 20.72
C LEU A 223 -9.89 -16.90 20.74
N HIS A 224 -11.13 -17.28 20.40
CA HIS A 224 -11.46 -18.68 20.18
C HIS A 224 -10.91 -19.17 18.83
N ALA A 225 -10.43 -20.42 18.77
CA ALA A 225 -9.87 -21.00 17.55
C ALA A 225 -10.86 -20.96 16.36
N THR A 226 -12.15 -21.17 16.62
CA THR A 226 -13.20 -21.08 15.60
C THR A 226 -13.35 -19.68 15.01
N GLU A 227 -13.17 -18.64 15.82
CA GLU A 227 -13.20 -17.25 15.40
C GLU A 227 -11.99 -16.93 14.52
N VAL A 228 -10.80 -17.37 14.94
CA VAL A 228 -9.56 -17.19 14.16
C VAL A 228 -9.64 -17.91 12.82
N THR A 229 -10.14 -19.14 12.77
CA THR A 229 -10.32 -19.87 11.51
C THR A 229 -11.22 -19.11 10.54
N ALA A 230 -12.31 -18.51 11.03
CA ALA A 230 -13.20 -17.70 10.19
C ALA A 230 -12.55 -16.37 9.74
N LEU A 231 -11.69 -15.78 10.58
CA LEU A 231 -10.95 -14.56 10.25
C LEU A 231 -9.84 -14.82 9.23
N LEU A 232 -9.14 -15.96 9.29
CA LEU A 232 -8.11 -16.32 8.32
C LEU A 232 -8.65 -16.43 6.89
N GLN A 233 -9.95 -16.72 6.72
CA GLN A 233 -10.63 -16.67 5.42
C GLN A 233 -10.92 -15.24 4.93
N GLN A 234 -10.62 -14.21 5.73
CA GLN A 234 -10.86 -12.80 5.44
C GLN A 234 -9.57 -11.98 5.67
N PRO A 235 -8.56 -12.10 4.79
CA PRO A 235 -7.21 -11.59 5.03
C PRO A 235 -7.15 -10.12 5.45
N ALA A 236 -7.91 -9.24 4.79
CA ALA A 236 -7.94 -7.82 5.12
C ALA A 236 -8.46 -7.55 6.54
N LYS A 237 -9.51 -8.27 6.98
CA LYS A 237 -10.04 -8.13 8.34
C LYS A 237 -9.07 -8.69 9.38
N PHE A 238 -8.47 -9.84 9.09
CA PHE A 238 -7.50 -10.46 9.98
C PHE A 238 -6.24 -9.59 10.17
N GLN A 239 -5.64 -9.09 9.08
CA GLN A 239 -4.50 -8.19 9.15
C GLN A 239 -4.83 -6.91 9.94
N ASN A 240 -6.01 -6.32 9.73
CA ASN A 240 -6.43 -5.16 10.50
C ASN A 240 -6.56 -5.47 12.00
N LEU A 241 -7.07 -6.65 12.36
CA LEU A 241 -7.17 -7.10 13.75
C LEU A 241 -5.79 -7.28 14.39
N VAL A 242 -4.88 -8.01 13.72
CA VAL A 242 -3.49 -8.22 14.19
C VAL A 242 -2.81 -6.87 14.40
N ARG A 243 -2.91 -5.94 13.44
CA ARG A 243 -2.35 -4.59 13.56
C ARG A 243 -2.90 -3.84 14.76
N THR A 244 -4.22 -3.87 14.95
CA THR A 244 -4.90 -3.14 16.02
C THR A 244 -4.54 -3.69 17.39
N ARG A 245 -4.43 -5.03 17.53
CA ARG A 245 -4.09 -5.69 18.79
C ARG A 245 -2.62 -5.56 19.15
N LEU A 246 -1.72 -5.63 18.17
CA LEU A 246 -0.29 -5.76 18.45
C LEU A 246 0.51 -4.47 18.26
N MET A 247 0.12 -3.60 17.32
CA MET A 247 0.99 -2.48 16.88
C MET A 247 0.44 -1.09 17.23
N LYS A 248 -0.83 -0.98 17.62
CA LYS A 248 -1.43 0.29 18.04
C LYS A 248 -1.27 0.52 19.55
N ARG A 249 -1.59 1.74 20.00
CA ARG A 249 -1.43 2.19 21.39
C ARG A 249 -2.10 1.21 22.37
N GLY A 250 -1.33 0.68 23.32
CA GLY A 250 -1.77 -0.34 24.27
C GLY A 250 -1.61 -1.79 23.77
N GLY A 251 -1.08 -1.98 22.55
CA GLY A 251 -0.54 -3.24 22.06
C GLY A 251 0.81 -3.57 22.69
N VAL A 252 1.60 -4.42 22.01
CA VAL A 252 2.87 -4.95 22.52
C VAL A 252 4.01 -3.92 22.48
#